data_AF-A0A2D5RQR7-F1
#
_entry.id   AF-A0A2D5RQR7-F1
#
_cell.length_a   1.000
_cell.length_b   1.000
_cell.length_c   1.000
_cell.angle_alpha   90.00
_cell.angle_beta   90.00
_cell.angle_gamma   90.00
#
_symmetry.space_group_name_H-M   'P 1'
#
loop_
_entity.id
_entity.type
_entity.pdbx_description
1 polymer ?
#
loop_
_entity_poly.entity_id
_entity_poly.type
_entity_poly.pdbx_seq_one_letter_code
_entity_poly.pdbx_strand_id
1 'polypeptide(L)'
;MDIQQRRQAKGWTQEDLARHSGLSTRTIQRIESGQSAGLESLKCIAAVFEVSTHTLMQDKIMNEQHTEEQSKLTKKEQDAVELARLIVKGPQKGLQDPLLPVERKAIDKVKRLYKAFIR
;
A
#
# COMPACT_ATOMS: atom_id res chain seq x y z
N MET A 1 9.65 -13.22 10.18
CA MET A 1 10.90 -12.48 10.50
C MET A 1 11.53 -12.05 9.19
N ASP A 2 11.37 -10.78 8.82
CA ASP A 2 11.84 -10.26 7.54
C ASP A 2 13.38 -10.33 7.39
N ILE A 3 13.88 -10.24 6.16
CA ILE A 3 15.31 -10.32 5.81
C ILE A 3 16.12 -9.27 6.59
N GLN A 4 15.60 -8.04 6.72
CA GLN A 4 16.24 -6.99 7.51
C GLN A 4 16.37 -7.38 8.99
N GLN A 5 15.31 -7.96 9.57
CA GLN A 5 15.31 -8.37 10.98
C GLN A 5 16.31 -9.49 11.24
N ARG A 6 16.42 -10.47 10.34
CA ARG A 6 17.41 -11.56 10.41
C ARG A 6 18.83 -11.04 10.33
N ARG A 7 19.08 -10.07 9.46
CA ARG A 7 20.38 -9.41 9.32
C ARG A 7 20.76 -8.66 10.62
N GLN A 8 19.83 -7.89 11.18
CA GLN A 8 20.05 -7.15 12.42
C GLN A 8 20.26 -8.09 13.61
N ALA A 9 19.52 -9.21 13.69
CA ALA A 9 19.68 -10.21 14.74
C ALA A 9 21.08 -10.87 14.73
N LYS A 10 21.71 -10.98 13.56
CA LYS A 10 23.10 -11.45 13.41
C LYS A 10 24.14 -10.33 13.52
N GLY A 11 23.73 -9.08 13.74
CA GLY A 11 24.63 -7.93 13.85
C GLY A 11 25.31 -7.52 12.53
N TRP A 12 24.70 -7.85 11.39
CA TRP A 12 25.31 -7.64 10.06
C TRP A 12 24.91 -6.31 9.43
N THR A 13 25.83 -5.68 8.72
CA THR A 13 25.54 -4.56 7.80
C THR A 13 24.96 -5.08 6.47
N GLN A 14 24.39 -4.19 5.65
CA GLN A 14 23.87 -4.59 4.32
C GLN A 14 25.00 -5.10 3.42
N GLU A 15 26.20 -4.54 3.57
CA GLU A 15 27.46 -4.95 2.96
C GLU A 15 27.86 -6.36 3.41
N ASP A 16 27.72 -6.67 4.70
CA ASP A 16 28.04 -8.00 5.20
C ASP A 16 27.07 -9.03 4.63
N LEU A 17 25.75 -8.77 4.64
CA LEU A 17 24.79 -9.70 4.06
C LEU A 17 25.02 -9.91 2.55
N ALA A 18 25.35 -8.84 1.82
CA ALA A 18 25.73 -8.90 0.41
C ALA A 18 26.94 -9.83 0.20
N ARG A 19 27.98 -9.69 1.04
CA ARG A 19 29.16 -10.55 1.00
C ARG A 19 28.85 -12.03 1.26
N HIS A 20 28.05 -12.34 2.28
CA HIS A 20 27.70 -13.73 2.60
C HIS A 20 26.81 -14.37 1.53
N SER A 21 25.91 -13.59 0.94
CA SER A 21 24.96 -14.06 -0.08
C SER A 21 25.52 -14.05 -1.50
N GLY A 22 26.69 -13.46 -1.72
CA GLY A 22 27.25 -13.25 -3.07
C GLY A 22 26.41 -12.30 -3.93
N LEU A 23 25.55 -11.47 -3.32
CA LEU A 23 24.72 -10.49 -4.00
C LEU A 23 25.32 -9.08 -3.90
N SER A 24 24.82 -8.16 -4.72
CA SER A 24 25.18 -6.75 -4.58
C SER A 24 24.47 -6.10 -3.40
N THR A 25 25.10 -5.10 -2.77
CA THR A 25 24.47 -4.28 -1.72
C THR A 25 23.18 -3.62 -2.20
N ARG A 26 23.16 -3.17 -3.47
CA ARG A 26 21.97 -2.66 -4.15
C ARG A 26 20.84 -3.68 -4.18
N THR A 27 21.15 -4.95 -4.43
CA THR A 27 20.17 -6.05 -4.43
C THR A 27 19.61 -6.24 -3.02
N ILE A 28 20.46 -6.30 -2.00
CA ILE A 28 20.02 -6.41 -0.60
C ILE A 28 19.11 -5.24 -0.21
N GLN A 29 19.52 -4.00 -0.49
CA GLN A 29 18.70 -2.81 -0.23
C GLN A 29 17.33 -2.87 -0.91
N ARG A 30 17.28 -3.25 -2.19
CA ARG A 30 16.01 -3.37 -2.93
C ARG A 30 15.10 -4.43 -2.31
N ILE A 31 15.68 -5.54 -1.85
CA ILE A 31 14.94 -6.62 -1.21
C ILE A 31 14.39 -6.19 0.15
N GLU A 32 15.21 -5.52 0.96
CA GLU A 32 14.79 -4.93 2.25
C GLU A 32 13.77 -3.80 2.07
N SER A 33 13.82 -3.05 0.97
CA SER A 33 12.84 -2.01 0.63
C SER A 33 11.55 -2.55 0.00
N GLY A 34 11.31 -3.87 0.05
CA GLY A 34 10.07 -4.49 -0.41
C GLY A 34 10.01 -4.82 -1.91
N GLN A 35 11.05 -4.58 -2.71
CA GLN A 35 11.00 -4.97 -4.13
C GLN A 35 11.18 -6.48 -4.32
N SER A 36 10.49 -7.04 -5.32
CA SER A 36 10.58 -8.46 -5.68
C SER A 36 12.01 -8.88 -6.00
N ALA A 37 12.43 -9.97 -5.37
CA ALA A 37 13.73 -10.60 -5.58
C ALA A 37 13.58 -11.73 -6.59
N GLY A 38 14.58 -11.95 -7.44
CA GLY A 38 14.62 -13.17 -8.25
C GLY A 38 14.72 -14.43 -7.38
N LEU A 39 14.27 -15.57 -7.89
CA LEU A 39 14.33 -16.85 -7.17
C LEU A 39 15.77 -17.23 -6.81
N GLU A 40 16.75 -16.91 -7.66
CA GLU A 40 18.17 -17.15 -7.36
C GLU A 40 18.65 -16.31 -6.19
N SER A 41 18.32 -15.01 -6.16
CA SER A 41 18.68 -14.14 -5.03
C SER A 41 18.05 -14.62 -3.72
N LEU A 42 16.80 -15.08 -3.76
CA LEU A 42 16.13 -15.67 -2.59
C LEU A 42 16.82 -16.96 -2.14
N LYS A 43 17.24 -17.83 -3.06
CA LYS A 43 17.99 -19.05 -2.71
C LYS A 43 19.33 -18.73 -2.03
N CYS A 44 20.07 -17.75 -2.53
CA CYS A 44 21.33 -17.33 -1.92
C CYS A 44 21.12 -16.81 -0.48
N ILE A 45 20.13 -15.95 -0.29
CA ILE A 45 19.79 -15.40 1.03
C ILE A 45 19.29 -16.50 1.97
N ALA A 46 18.45 -17.40 1.46
CA ALA A 46 17.95 -18.57 2.20
C ALA A 46 19.07 -19.48 2.69
N ALA A 47 20.08 -19.74 1.83
CA ALA A 47 21.24 -20.54 2.18
C ALA A 47 22.07 -19.90 3.30
N VAL A 48 22.31 -18.58 3.25
CA VAL A 48 23.06 -17.83 4.28
C VAL A 48 22.35 -17.84 5.64
N PHE A 49 21.03 -17.79 5.63
CA PHE A 49 20.23 -17.82 6.85
C PHE A 49 19.84 -19.23 7.28
N GLU A 50 20.24 -20.27 6.53
CA GLU A 50 19.87 -21.68 6.77
C GLU A 50 18.35 -21.86 6.92
N VAL A 51 17.58 -21.15 6.09
CA VAL A 51 16.11 -21.22 6.06
C VAL A 51 15.59 -21.63 4.70
N SER A 52 14.33 -22.05 4.65
CA SER A 52 13.67 -22.32 3.38
C SER A 52 13.34 -21.02 2.63
N THR A 53 13.36 -21.06 1.30
CA THR A 53 12.90 -19.94 0.46
C THR A 53 11.42 -19.61 0.71
N HIS A 54 10.61 -20.62 1.04
CA HIS A 54 9.20 -20.45 1.39
C HIS A 54 9.03 -19.53 2.61
N THR A 55 9.85 -19.70 3.65
CA THR A 55 9.83 -18.86 4.85
C THR A 55 10.10 -17.38 4.49
N LEU A 56 11.07 -17.11 3.61
CA LEU A 56 11.39 -15.75 3.17
C LEU A 56 10.28 -15.14 2.30
N MET A 57 9.59 -15.93 1.49
CA MET A 57 8.48 -15.47 0.65
C MET A 57 7.22 -15.18 1.48
N GLN A 58 6.92 -16.00 2.48
CA GLN A 58 5.75 -15.85 3.34
C GLN A 58 5.87 -14.61 4.24
N ASP A 59 7.09 -14.30 4.70
CA ASP A 59 7.40 -13.08 5.45
C ASP A 59 7.20 -11.80 4.59
N LYS A 60 7.43 -11.85 3.27
CA LYS A 60 7.10 -10.74 2.36
C LYS A 60 5.60 -10.51 2.22
N ILE A 61 4.83 -11.58 2.06
CA ILE A 61 3.37 -11.51 1.92
C ILE A 61 2.76 -10.88 3.18
N MET A 62 3.27 -11.22 4.38
CA MET A 62 2.80 -10.60 5.64
C MET A 62 3.12 -9.10 5.74
N ASN A 63 4.24 -8.62 5.16
CA ASN A 63 4.59 -7.20 5.17
C ASN A 63 3.82 -6.38 4.11
N GLU A 64 3.55 -6.97 2.94
CA GLU A 64 2.68 -6.38 1.92
C GLU A 64 1.23 -6.25 2.42
N GLN A 65 0.73 -7.25 3.15
CA GLN A 65 -0.58 -7.20 3.80
C GLN A 65 -0.67 -6.08 4.85
N HIS A 66 0.43 -5.71 5.52
CA HIS A 66 0.42 -4.60 6.49
C HIS A 66 0.35 -3.20 5.82
N THR A 67 0.65 -3.11 4.52
CA THR A 67 0.41 -1.88 3.74
C THR A 67 -1.05 -1.81 3.25
N GLU A 68 -1.71 -2.96 3.07
CA GLU A 68 -3.12 -3.05 2.67
C GLU A 68 -4.10 -3.05 3.87
N GLU A 69 -3.72 -3.49 5.06
CA GLU A 69 -4.60 -3.49 6.23
C GLU A 69 -4.90 -2.07 6.77
N GLN A 70 -4.13 -1.06 6.39
CA GLN A 70 -4.49 0.36 6.59
C GLN A 70 -5.66 0.83 5.69
N SER A 71 -6.19 -0.03 4.82
CA SER A 71 -7.28 0.28 3.89
C SER A 71 -8.59 -0.48 4.16
N LYS A 72 -8.74 -1.15 5.31
CA LYS A 72 -10.08 -1.58 5.76
C LYS A 72 -10.79 -0.38 6.39
N LEU A 73 -11.30 0.52 5.54
CA LEU A 73 -12.23 1.56 5.98
C LEU A 73 -13.35 0.88 6.77
N THR A 74 -13.56 1.32 8.00
CA THR A 74 -14.73 0.96 8.79
C THR A 74 -15.99 1.26 7.98
N LYS A 75 -17.09 0.53 8.23
CA LYS A 75 -18.36 0.74 7.50
C LYS A 75 -18.77 2.22 7.43
N LYS A 76 -18.55 2.96 8.53
CA LYS A 76 -18.80 4.41 8.60
C LYS A 76 -17.94 5.23 7.64
N GLU A 77 -16.68 4.87 7.47
CA GLU A 77 -15.79 5.56 6.54
C GLU A 77 -16.17 5.24 5.09
N GLN A 78 -16.62 4.01 4.80
CA GLN A 78 -17.14 3.63 3.49
C GLN A 78 -18.39 4.45 3.14
N ASP A 79 -19.34 4.56 4.07
CA ASP A 79 -20.55 5.35 3.91
C ASP A 79 -20.22 6.85 3.71
N ALA A 80 -19.25 7.38 4.47
CA ALA A 80 -18.80 8.76 4.32
C ALA A 80 -18.16 9.03 2.95
N VAL A 81 -17.37 8.08 2.44
CA VAL A 81 -16.76 8.17 1.10
C VAL A 81 -17.83 8.10 0.00
N GLU A 82 -18.84 7.26 0.15
CA GLU A 82 -19.95 7.16 -0.79
C GLU A 82 -20.77 8.46 -0.83
N LEU A 83 -21.10 9.02 0.34
CA LEU A 83 -21.80 10.29 0.44
C LEU A 83 -21.00 11.44 -0.19
N ALA A 84 -19.68 11.50 0.03
CA ALA A 84 -18.80 12.48 -0.61
C ALA A 84 -18.82 12.37 -2.14
N ARG A 85 -18.84 11.14 -2.69
CA ARG A 85 -18.95 10.91 -4.14
C ARG A 85 -20.29 11.42 -4.69
N LEU A 86 -21.39 11.23 -3.97
CA LEU A 86 -22.73 11.68 -4.38
C LEU A 86 -22.84 13.21 -4.41
N ILE A 87 -22.22 13.92 -3.45
CA ILE A 87 -22.15 15.39 -3.44
C ILE A 87 -21.45 15.91 -4.70
N VAL A 88 -20.33 15.28 -5.09
CA VAL A 88 -19.52 15.75 -6.22
C VAL A 88 -20.13 15.37 -7.58
N LYS A 89 -20.49 14.09 -7.79
CA LYS A 89 -20.93 13.57 -9.09
C LYS A 89 -22.44 13.62 -9.29
N GLY A 90 -23.22 13.69 -8.21
CA GLY A 90 -24.67 13.55 -8.26
C GLY A 90 -25.16 12.11 -8.13
N PRO A 91 -26.47 11.94 -7.92
CA PRO A 91 -27.08 10.61 -7.83
C PRO A 91 -26.97 9.88 -9.17
N GLN A 92 -26.76 8.57 -9.12
CA GLN A 92 -26.81 7.72 -10.30
C GLN A 92 -28.24 7.64 -10.83
N LYS A 93 -28.38 7.41 -12.14
CA LYS A 93 -29.67 7.42 -12.83
C LYS A 93 -30.61 6.36 -12.22
N GLY A 94 -31.67 6.81 -11.54
CA GLY A 94 -32.65 5.94 -10.87
C GLY A 94 -32.48 5.79 -9.35
N LEU A 95 -31.44 6.37 -8.75
CA LEU A 95 -31.23 6.37 -7.30
C LEU A 95 -31.79 7.64 -6.66
N GLN A 96 -32.47 7.53 -5.51
CA GLN A 96 -32.95 8.68 -4.76
C GLN A 96 -31.76 9.51 -4.26
N ASP A 97 -31.83 10.84 -4.43
CA ASP A 97 -30.81 11.74 -3.91
C ASP A 97 -30.96 11.82 -2.38
N PRO A 98 -29.93 11.44 -1.59
CA PRO A 98 -30.01 11.55 -0.14
C PRO A 98 -30.00 13.02 0.34
N LEU A 99 -29.69 13.97 -0.54
CA LEU A 99 -29.74 15.39 -0.24
C LEU A 99 -31.14 15.97 -0.44
N LEU A 100 -31.52 16.91 0.42
CA LEU A 100 -32.74 17.69 0.25
C LEU A 100 -32.65 18.56 -1.02
N PRO A 101 -33.78 18.87 -1.67
CA PRO A 101 -33.80 19.72 -2.87
C PRO A 101 -33.12 21.08 -2.69
N VAL A 102 -33.18 21.65 -1.48
CA VAL A 102 -32.53 22.93 -1.14
C VAL A 102 -31.01 22.82 -1.07
N GLU A 103 -30.51 21.72 -0.48
CA GLU A 103 -29.07 21.44 -0.37
C GLU A 103 -28.46 21.20 -1.75
N ARG A 104 -29.18 20.43 -2.59
CA ARG A 104 -28.78 20.18 -3.97
C ARG A 104 -28.64 21.48 -4.77
N LYS A 105 -29.67 22.34 -4.70
CA LYS A 105 -29.66 23.66 -5.34
C LYS A 105 -28.51 24.55 -4.86
N ALA A 106 -28.19 24.51 -3.57
CA ALA A 106 -27.08 25.26 -3.00
C ALA A 106 -25.73 24.76 -3.56
N ILE A 107 -25.49 23.45 -3.55
CA ILE A 107 -24.27 22.82 -4.10
C ILE A 107 -24.11 23.16 -5.59
N ASP A 108 -25.17 23.06 -6.38
CA ASP A 108 -25.12 23.37 -7.81
C ASP A 108 -24.88 24.86 -8.09
N LYS A 109 -25.36 25.75 -7.21
CA LYS A 109 -25.05 27.18 -7.28
C LYS A 109 -23.58 27.43 -6.97
N VAL A 110 -23.04 26.81 -5.92
CA VAL A 110 -21.61 26.91 -5.57
C VAL A 110 -20.72 26.37 -6.69
N LYS A 111 -21.04 25.20 -7.26
CA LYS A 111 -20.28 24.64 -8.41
C LYS A 111 -20.28 25.57 -9.62
N ARG A 112 -21.42 26.20 -9.93
CA ARG A 112 -21.50 27.19 -11.01
C ARG A 112 -20.63 28.41 -10.75
N LEU A 113 -20.66 28.95 -9.54
CA LEU A 113 -19.81 30.08 -9.13
C LEU A 113 -18.33 29.73 -9.20
N TYR A 114 -17.93 28.58 -8.65
CA TYR A 114 -16.54 28.09 -8.72
C TYR A 114 -16.05 27.93 -10.16
N LYS A 115 -16.88 27.35 -11.04
CA LYS A 115 -16.56 27.22 -12.47
C LYS A 115 -16.47 28.56 -13.20
N ALA A 116 -17.23 29.57 -12.77
CA ALA A 116 -17.16 30.92 -13.31
C ALA A 116 -15.93 31.70 -12.82
N PHE A 117 -15.39 31.36 -11.65
CA PHE A 117 -14.22 32.01 -11.05
C PHE A 117 -12.88 31.44 -11.50
N ILE A 118 -12.85 30.18 -11.96
CA ILE A 118 -11.62 29.47 -12.40
C ILE A 118 -11.45 29.48 -13.93
N ARG A 119 -12.30 30.21 -14.64
CA ARG A 119 -12.15 30.52 -16.07
C ARG A 119 -11.52 31.88 -16.25
#